data_AF-A0A8X6X3T1-F1
#
_entry.id   AF-A0A8X6X3T1-F1
#
_cell.length_a   1.000
_cell.length_b   1.000
_cell.length_c   1.000
_cell.angle_alpha   90.00
_cell.angle_beta   90.00
_cell.angle_gamma   90.00
#
_symmetry.space_group_name_H-M   'P 1'
#
loop_
_entity.id
_entity.type
_entity.pdbx_description
1 polymer ?
#
loop_
_entity_poly.entity_id
_entity_poly.type
_entity_poly.pdbx_seq_one_letter_code
_entity_poly.pdbx_strand_id
1 'polypeptide(L)'
;MLYWLQENSSIDTAKHLGQGNAVLGLEFSGREDSTGKRVCGFAPARAMATSILADPEYCFDVPDNWTLEEAATVPIVYATLPITPSLRGKITKGR
;
A
#
# COMPACT_ATOMS: atom_id res chain seq x y z
N MET A 1 12.31 -24.06 -17.29
CA MET A 1 12.07 -22.90 -18.19
C MET A 1 11.09 -21.95 -17.50
N LEU A 2 11.53 -21.30 -16.42
CA LEU A 2 10.76 -20.32 -15.62
C LEU A 2 11.74 -19.27 -15.07
N TYR A 3 12.44 -18.54 -15.95
CA TYR A 3 13.45 -17.55 -15.57
C TYR A 3 13.25 -16.18 -16.25
N TRP A 4 12.01 -15.83 -16.63
CA TRP A 4 11.76 -14.60 -17.41
C TRP A 4 10.58 -13.73 -16.95
N LEU A 5 10.05 -13.90 -15.73
CA LEU A 5 8.95 -13.05 -15.22
C LEU A 5 9.22 -12.36 -13.88
N GLN A 6 10.48 -12.24 -13.45
CA GLN A 6 10.77 -11.68 -12.13
C GLN A 6 11.99 -10.73 -12.07
N GLU A 7 12.45 -10.19 -13.20
CA GLU A 7 13.67 -9.37 -13.24
C GLU A 7 13.45 -7.89 -13.58
N ASN A 8 12.21 -7.41 -13.56
CA ASN A 8 11.88 -5.99 -13.70
C ASN A 8 10.94 -5.49 -12.58
N SER A 9 11.06 -6.04 -11.37
CA SER A 9 10.18 -5.68 -10.25
C SER A 9 10.64 -4.39 -9.57
N SER A 10 10.19 -3.23 -10.05
CA SER A 10 10.07 -1.91 -9.37
C SER A 10 11.32 -1.26 -8.72
N ILE A 11 12.35 -2.04 -8.41
CA ILE A 11 13.62 -1.67 -7.80
C ILE A 11 14.50 -0.96 -8.83
N ASP A 12 14.38 -1.33 -10.11
CA ASP A 12 15.14 -0.76 -11.22
C ASP A 12 14.72 0.67 -11.57
N THR A 13 13.44 0.99 -11.41
CA THR A 13 12.91 2.33 -11.62
C THR A 13 13.36 3.31 -10.53
N ALA A 14 13.54 2.83 -9.29
CA ALA A 14 14.01 3.65 -8.17
C ALA A 14 15.46 4.14 -8.34
N LYS A 15 16.30 3.35 -9.04
CA LYS A 15 17.69 3.69 -9.37
C LYS A 15 17.78 4.99 -10.18
N HIS A 16 16.81 5.24 -11.06
CA HIS A 16 16.81 6.39 -11.98
C HIS A 16 16.40 7.71 -11.31
N LEU A 17 15.69 7.66 -10.19
CA LEU A 17 15.17 8.83 -9.48
C LEU A 17 16.10 9.35 -8.36
N GLY A 18 17.34 8.84 -8.27
CA GLY A 18 18.28 9.19 -7.18
C GLY A 18 17.83 8.69 -5.81
N GLN A 19 16.87 7.78 -5.79
CA GLN A 19 16.23 7.25 -4.61
C GLN A 19 16.90 5.91 -4.26
N GLY A 20 17.83 5.91 -3.29
CA GLY A 20 18.58 4.71 -2.88
C GLY A 20 17.67 3.53 -2.49
N ASN A 21 18.20 2.30 -2.47
CA ASN A 21 17.46 1.05 -2.25
C ASN A 21 16.86 0.95 -0.82
N ALA A 22 15.84 1.75 -0.51
CA ALA A 22 15.08 1.65 0.72
C ALA A 22 13.99 0.59 0.52
N VAL A 23 14.16 -0.53 1.21
CA VAL A 23 13.26 -1.70 1.18
C VAL A 23 12.22 -1.65 2.30
N LEU A 24 12.29 -0.66 3.19
CA LEU A 24 11.48 -0.56 4.40
C LEU A 24 10.19 0.24 4.19
N GLY A 25 9.16 -0.16 4.91
CA GLY A 25 7.84 0.48 4.91
C GLY A 25 6.98 0.02 3.74
N LEU A 26 5.85 -0.61 4.07
CA LEU A 26 4.86 -1.08 3.10
C LEU A 26 3.55 -0.29 3.17
N GLU A 27 3.27 0.41 4.26
CA GLU A 27 2.05 1.19 4.45
C GLU A 27 2.34 2.59 5.00
N PHE A 28 1.43 3.53 4.73
CA PHE A 28 1.54 4.91 5.15
C PHE A 28 0.14 5.53 5.37
N SER A 29 0.12 6.64 6.10
CA SER A 29 -0.98 7.58 6.14
C SER A 29 -0.45 9.02 6.14
N GLY A 30 -1.20 9.95 5.60
CA GLY A 30 -0.73 11.32 5.43
C GLY A 30 -1.75 12.23 4.77
N ARG A 31 -1.23 13.30 4.16
CA ARG A 31 -2.01 14.30 3.43
C ARG A 31 -1.44 14.47 2.04
N GLU A 32 -2.32 14.60 1.06
CA GLU A 32 -1.91 14.93 -0.31
C GLU A 32 -1.47 16.39 -0.38
N ASP A 33 -0.32 16.67 -1.01
CA ASP A 33 0.25 18.02 -1.07
C ASP A 33 -0.61 19.01 -1.87
N SER A 34 -1.33 18.53 -2.88
CA SER A 34 -2.14 19.36 -3.79
C SER A 34 -3.49 19.77 -3.18
N THR A 35 -4.15 18.85 -2.48
CA THR A 35 -5.53 19.03 -1.98
C THR A 35 -5.61 19.14 -0.45
N GLY A 36 -4.56 18.72 0.27
CA GLY A 36 -4.57 18.58 1.73
C GLY A 36 -5.42 17.41 2.25
N LYS A 37 -5.99 16.60 1.34
CA LYS A 37 -6.87 15.48 1.64
C LYS A 37 -6.13 14.41 2.43
N ARG A 38 -6.82 13.84 3.42
CA ARG A 38 -6.27 12.77 4.26
C ARG A 38 -6.36 11.44 3.51
N VAL A 39 -5.22 10.77 3.38
CA VAL A 39 -5.10 9.53 2.63
C VAL A 39 -4.28 8.50 3.41
N CYS A 40 -4.60 7.23 3.22
CA CYS A 40 -3.74 6.11 3.62
C CYS A 40 -3.56 5.16 2.44
N GLY A 41 -2.53 4.34 2.47
CA GLY A 41 -2.25 3.46 1.34
C GLY A 41 -1.06 2.55 1.60
N PHE A 42 -0.71 1.79 0.58
CA PHE A 42 0.45 0.92 0.61
C PHE A 42 1.34 1.12 -0.61
N ALA A 43 2.62 0.80 -0.45
CA ALA A 43 3.63 0.89 -1.49
C ALA A 43 4.54 -0.34 -1.41
N PRO A 44 5.12 -0.80 -2.54
CA PRO A 44 5.99 -1.97 -2.55
C PRO A 44 7.27 -1.78 -1.71
N ALA A 45 7.66 -0.53 -1.44
CA ALA A 45 8.70 -0.15 -0.49
C ALA A 45 8.62 1.37 -0.20
N ARG A 46 9.50 1.87 0.68
CA ARG A 46 9.75 3.31 0.91
C ARG A 46 8.61 4.06 1.60
N ALA A 47 7.63 3.36 2.17
CA ALA A 47 6.54 3.99 2.91
C ALA A 47 7.02 4.61 4.24
N MET A 48 8.19 4.18 4.76
CA MET A 48 8.84 4.81 5.90
C MET A 48 9.60 6.06 5.44
N ALA A 49 8.87 7.09 5.09
CA ALA A 49 9.39 8.36 4.58
C ALA A 49 8.52 9.53 5.06
N THR A 50 9.05 10.75 4.99
CA THR A 50 8.27 11.97 5.27
C THR A 50 7.33 12.34 4.13
N SER A 51 7.66 11.92 2.90
CA SER A 51 6.89 12.13 1.69
C SER A 51 7.09 10.93 0.77
N ILE A 52 6.03 10.53 0.06
CA ILE A 52 6.05 9.41 -0.86
C ILE A 52 5.27 9.75 -2.14
N LEU A 53 5.79 9.31 -3.27
CA LEU A 53 5.03 9.25 -4.52
C LEU A 53 4.23 7.95 -4.50
N ALA A 54 2.95 8.05 -4.12
CA ALA A 54 2.06 6.90 -4.05
C ALA A 54 1.25 6.77 -5.34
N ASP A 55 0.99 5.52 -5.74
CA ASP A 55 0.07 5.22 -6.83
C ASP A 55 -1.38 5.41 -6.32
N PRO A 56 -2.20 6.25 -6.98
CA PRO A 56 -3.59 6.46 -6.59
C PRO A 56 -4.41 5.17 -6.50
N GLU A 57 -4.08 4.12 -7.27
CA GLU A 57 -4.78 2.83 -7.22
C GLU A 57 -4.60 2.09 -5.88
N TYR A 58 -3.54 2.43 -5.12
CA TYR A 58 -3.25 1.86 -3.81
C TYR A 58 -3.48 2.84 -2.66
N CYS A 59 -4.17 3.95 -2.93
CA CYS A 59 -4.54 4.98 -1.96
C CYS A 59 -6.04 4.94 -1.65
N PHE A 60 -6.36 5.17 -0.38
CA PHE A 60 -7.70 5.20 0.16
C PHE A 60 -7.92 6.51 0.93
N ASP A 61 -9.14 7.00 0.86
CA ASP A 61 -9.56 8.17 1.63
C ASP A 61 -9.69 7.81 3.11
N VAL A 62 -9.08 8.63 3.98
CA VAL A 62 -9.21 8.44 5.42
C VAL A 62 -10.50 9.11 5.90
N PRO A 63 -11.43 8.37 6.52
CA PRO A 63 -12.63 8.94 7.12
C PRO A 63 -12.31 10.01 8.18
N ASP A 64 -13.17 11.02 8.31
CA ASP A 64 -12.97 12.12 9.26
C ASP A 64 -12.90 11.66 10.72
N ASN A 65 -13.60 10.58 11.05
CA ASN A 65 -13.66 10.01 12.39
C ASN A 65 -12.43 9.16 12.76
N TRP A 66 -11.51 8.91 11.82
CA TRP A 66 -10.26 8.22 12.12
C TRP A 66 -9.15 9.23 12.35
N THR A 67 -8.17 8.89 13.18
CA THR A 67 -6.86 9.54 13.21
C THR A 67 -5.99 9.03 12.05
N LEU A 68 -4.91 9.74 11.72
CA LEU A 68 -3.95 9.22 10.72
C LEU A 68 -3.24 7.98 11.23
N GLU A 69 -3.02 7.87 12.55
CA GLU A 69 -2.42 6.69 13.17
C GLU A 69 -3.29 5.45 12.97
N GLU A 70 -4.59 5.54 13.28
CA GLU A 70 -5.54 4.44 13.03
C GLU A 70 -5.58 4.07 11.55
N ALA A 71 -5.60 5.06 10.67
CA ALA A 71 -5.63 4.84 9.23
C ALA A 71 -4.37 4.15 8.69
N ALA A 72 -3.21 4.27 9.35
CA ALA A 72 -1.97 3.63 8.93
C ALA A 72 -1.99 2.10 9.12
N THR A 73 -2.88 1.57 9.97
CA THR A 73 -2.93 0.13 10.32
C THR A 73 -3.77 -0.72 9.35
N VAL A 74 -4.50 -0.06 8.46
CA VAL A 74 -5.53 -0.65 7.60
C VAL A 74 -5.00 -1.16 6.25
N PRO A 75 -4.12 -0.44 5.52
CA PRO A 75 -3.87 -0.70 4.10
C PRO A 75 -3.32 -2.10 3.79
N ILE A 76 -2.24 -2.54 4.45
CA ILE A 76 -1.64 -3.85 4.16
C ILE A 76 -2.51 -4.99 4.69
N VAL A 77 -3.18 -4.78 5.82
CA VAL A 77 -4.10 -5.77 6.40
C VAL A 77 -5.26 -6.06 5.45
N TYR A 78 -5.86 -5.03 4.85
CA TYR A 78 -6.93 -5.19 3.87
C TYR A 78 -6.44 -5.73 2.52
N ALA A 79 -5.23 -5.39 2.09
CA ALA A 79 -4.64 -5.96 0.88
C ALA A 79 -4.33 -7.46 1.03
N THR A 80 -3.96 -7.90 2.25
CA THR A 80 -3.56 -9.29 2.53
C THR A 80 -4.74 -10.20 2.89
N LEU A 81 -5.81 -9.64 3.47
CA LEU A 81 -7.05 -10.36 3.71
C LEU A 81 -7.95 -10.22 2.48
N PRO A 82 -8.05 -11.23 1.59
CA PRO A 82 -9.14 -11.25 0.65
C PRO A 82 -10.44 -11.29 1.47
N ILE A 83 -11.11 -10.14 1.57
CA ILE A 83 -12.47 -10.03 2.11
C ILE A 83 -13.45 -10.88 1.26
N THR A 84 -13.02 -11.30 0.07
CA THR A 84 -13.68 -12.28 -0.78
C THR A 84 -13.61 -13.67 -0.16
N PRO A 85 -14.75 -14.27 0.25
CA PRO A 85 -14.83 -15.69 0.64
C PRO A 85 -14.35 -16.64 -0.48
N SER A 86 -14.23 -16.11 -1.69
CA SER A 86 -13.92 -16.82 -2.93
C SER A 86 -12.55 -17.49 -2.95
N LEU A 87 -11.56 -17.00 -2.19
CA LEU A 87 -10.17 -17.37 -2.48
C LEU A 87 -9.71 -18.70 -1.85
N ARG A 88 -10.38 -19.27 -0.83
CA ARG A 88 -10.07 -20.65 -0.36
C ARG A 88 -11.00 -21.27 0.68
N GLY A 89 -12.05 -20.59 1.14
CA GLY A 89 -12.95 -21.15 2.15
C GLY A 89 -14.38 -20.79 1.84
N LYS A 90 -15.22 -21.79 1.55
CA LYS A 90 -16.67 -21.64 1.50
C LYS A 90 -17.16 -21.26 2.91
N ILE A 91 -17.05 -20.00 3.29
CA ILE A 91 -17.60 -19.47 4.54
C ILE A 91 -19.11 -19.39 4.32
N THR A 92 -19.80 -20.49 4.60
CA THR A 92 -21.25 -20.49 4.74
C THR A 92 -21.58 -19.87 6.08
N LYS A 93 -22.46 -18.86 6.07
CA LYS A 93 -23.01 -18.23 7.27
C LYS A 93 -23.61 -19.33 8.16
N GLY A 94 -23.01 -19.56 9.33
CA GLY A 94 -23.57 -20.43 10.35
C GLY A 94 -24.93 -19.88 10.79
N ARG A 95 -25.93 -20.76 10.85
CA ARG A 95 -27.25 -20.45 11.42
C ARG A 95 -27.13 -20.06 12.89
#